data_AF-A0AB72VDX7-F1
#
_entry.id   AF-A0AB72VDX7-F1
#
_cell.length_a   1.000
_cell.length_b   1.000
_cell.length_c   1.000
_cell.angle_alpha   90.00
_cell.angle_beta   90.00
_cell.angle_gamma   90.00
#
_symmetry.space_group_name_H-M   'P 1'
#
loop_
_entity.id
_entity.type
_entity.pdbx_description
1 polymer ?
#
loop_
_entity_poly.entity_id
_entity_poly.type
_entity_poly.pdbx_seq_one_letter_code
_entity_poly.pdbx_strand_id
1 'polypeptide(L)'
;MKKIHMIPAALLIGSLALVSCAPSQPTQNAQTVSSVMTETPTYTSSSRSVESTAGTIAASEEATMTLLANSSEDPGSGSGGVRYSLGSLKVSEQAAANAVLKAVLNDTSYQEFADSSYLEISGTPSDDGTWGISFGGPSESASVEFSDGSISFSPVDMTVPATRLPQMGAFYETLTEEQLGMLETGLPVSTLDSSQQEMLLDLVSNSIGLADTETTATAISEIRATLSETYLFGTPDGLTLALSGPHVDFEVSHQGSTAKITYRDPSTDSLTAEDRVDTAGVAAAPPEIV
;
A
#
# COMPACT_ATOMS: atom_id res chain seq x y z
N MET A 1 25.83 56.02 -22.84
CA MET A 1 27.24 56.52 -22.82
C MET A 1 27.93 55.77 -21.68
N LYS A 2 29.10 55.10 -21.85
CA LYS A 2 30.48 55.66 -21.86
C LYS A 2 30.74 56.69 -20.74
N LYS A 3 31.81 56.62 -19.93
CA LYS A 3 32.78 55.56 -19.52
C LYS A 3 33.66 56.18 -18.37
N ILE A 4 34.80 55.55 -18.00
CA ILE A 4 35.90 56.09 -17.12
C ILE A 4 35.53 56.03 -15.62
N HIS A 5 36.16 55.26 -14.71
CA HIS A 5 37.57 54.95 -14.32
C HIS A 5 38.25 55.99 -13.40
N MET A 6 38.65 55.56 -12.20
CA MET A 6 40.02 55.78 -11.70
C MET A 6 40.41 54.83 -10.57
N ILE A 7 41.71 54.53 -10.48
CA ILE A 7 42.39 53.72 -9.45
C ILE A 7 43.69 54.47 -9.09
N PRO A 8 44.12 54.46 -7.82
CA PRO A 8 45.56 54.40 -7.51
C PRO A 8 45.91 53.25 -6.55
N ALA A 9 47.15 52.77 -6.59
CA ALA A 9 47.65 51.68 -5.76
C ALA A 9 49.16 51.82 -5.43
N ALA A 10 49.56 51.39 -4.22
CA ALA A 10 50.92 51.10 -3.76
C ALA A 10 50.78 50.22 -2.47
N LEU A 11 51.46 49.10 -2.16
CA LEU A 11 52.66 48.34 -2.62
C LEU A 11 53.87 48.43 -1.65
N LEU A 12 54.53 47.27 -1.40
CA LEU A 12 55.69 46.99 -0.50
C LEU A 12 55.31 46.91 1.01
N ILE A 13 55.96 46.18 1.94
CA ILE A 13 57.02 45.11 1.97
C ILE A 13 56.90 44.39 3.36
N GLY A 14 57.44 43.20 3.70
CA GLY A 14 58.23 42.17 2.99
C GLY A 14 59.16 41.37 3.94
N SER A 15 59.41 40.06 3.67
CA SER A 15 60.23 39.07 4.44
C SER A 15 59.53 38.40 5.65
N LEU A 16 59.56 37.08 5.94
CA LEU A 16 60.58 35.99 5.92
C LEU A 16 61.61 36.09 7.08
N ALA A 17 61.89 35.08 7.93
CA ALA A 17 61.39 33.68 8.09
C ALA A 17 61.56 33.20 9.59
N LEU A 18 61.88 31.98 10.08
CA LEU A 18 62.31 30.66 9.55
C LEU A 18 62.20 29.53 10.66
N VAL A 19 61.71 28.32 10.33
CA VAL A 19 61.92 26.94 10.92
C VAL A 19 61.81 26.62 12.45
N SER A 20 61.11 25.50 12.74
CA SER A 20 61.53 24.43 13.69
C SER A 20 60.95 23.05 13.25
N CYS A 21 61.33 21.93 13.90
CA CYS A 21 61.30 20.56 13.33
C CYS A 21 60.03 19.70 13.56
N ALA A 22 59.93 18.61 12.76
CA ALA A 22 58.92 17.52 12.76
C ALA A 22 59.53 16.21 13.37
N PRO A 23 59.08 14.93 13.18
CA PRO A 23 58.04 14.36 12.27
C PRO A 23 57.21 13.12 12.74
N SER A 24 56.39 12.58 11.81
CA SER A 24 56.03 11.14 11.60
C SER A 24 54.78 10.47 12.24
N GLN A 25 54.28 9.46 11.50
CA GLN A 25 53.04 8.65 11.67
C GLN A 25 53.36 7.16 12.01
N PRO A 26 52.58 6.12 11.60
CA PRO A 26 51.36 5.56 12.24
C PRO A 26 51.45 4.03 12.56
N THR A 27 50.43 3.45 13.24
CA THR A 27 50.25 1.97 13.32
C THR A 27 48.80 1.52 13.49
N GLN A 28 48.42 0.42 12.80
CA GLN A 28 47.31 -0.49 13.14
C GLN A 28 47.87 -1.81 13.70
N ASN A 29 47.18 -2.51 14.61
CA ASN A 29 46.75 -3.92 14.42
C ASN A 29 46.10 -4.63 15.64
N ALA A 30 45.23 -5.59 15.30
CA ALA A 30 44.93 -6.89 15.95
C ALA A 30 44.30 -7.00 17.38
N GLN A 31 43.01 -7.37 17.36
CA GLN A 31 42.37 -8.53 18.05
C GLN A 31 42.43 -8.72 19.59
N THR A 32 41.23 -8.86 20.18
CA THR A 32 40.81 -9.98 21.06
C THR A 32 39.27 -10.14 20.92
N VAL A 33 38.67 -11.27 21.33
CA VAL A 33 37.34 -11.72 20.88
C VAL A 33 36.36 -12.00 22.05
N SER A 34 35.06 -11.81 21.78
CA SER A 34 33.90 -12.60 22.29
C SER A 34 32.99 -12.02 23.38
N SER A 35 31.68 -12.18 23.12
CA SER A 35 30.53 -12.20 24.07
C SER A 35 30.14 -10.85 24.71
N VAL A 36 28.86 -10.57 25.05
CA VAL A 36 27.64 -11.40 25.19
C VAL A 36 26.44 -10.73 24.48
N MET A 37 25.41 -11.49 24.10
CA MET A 37 24.12 -10.96 23.61
C MET A 37 23.39 -10.06 24.63
N THR A 38 22.96 -8.87 24.20
CA THR A 38 21.56 -8.37 24.32
C THR A 38 21.48 -7.00 23.63
N GLU A 39 21.21 -7.00 22.33
CA GLU A 39 20.76 -5.79 21.62
C GLU A 39 19.42 -6.09 20.97
N THR A 40 18.34 -5.59 21.56
CA THR A 40 17.06 -5.44 20.85
C THR A 40 17.30 -4.42 19.75
N PRO A 41 17.10 -4.75 18.45
CA PRO A 41 17.42 -3.85 17.35
C PRO A 41 16.54 -2.61 17.43
N THR A 42 17.11 -1.52 17.96
CA THR A 42 16.40 -0.27 18.21
C THR A 42 16.48 0.61 16.96
N TYR A 43 15.96 0.07 15.84
CA TYR A 43 15.94 0.79 14.58
C TYR A 43 15.05 2.03 14.72
N THR A 44 15.66 3.18 14.46
CA THR A 44 15.05 4.49 14.68
C THR A 44 14.35 4.92 13.40
N SER A 45 13.04 5.16 13.48
CA SER A 45 12.10 5.34 12.34
C SER A 45 12.32 6.58 11.46
N SER A 46 13.52 7.19 11.46
CA SER A 46 13.81 8.51 10.87
C SER A 46 14.26 8.49 9.41
N SER A 47 14.20 7.34 8.72
CA SER A 47 14.58 7.22 7.30
C SER A 47 13.74 6.21 6.51
N ARG A 48 12.55 5.84 6.98
CA ARG A 48 11.57 5.13 6.15
C ARG A 48 10.91 6.13 5.19
N SER A 49 11.15 5.99 3.89
CA SER A 49 10.25 6.55 2.88
C SER A 49 9.07 5.60 2.66
N VAL A 50 8.09 5.63 3.58
CA VAL A 50 6.74 5.03 3.37
C VAL A 50 5.90 5.82 2.33
N GLU A 51 6.58 6.60 1.50
CA GLU A 51 6.06 7.31 0.32
C GLU A 51 6.48 6.59 -0.99
N SER A 52 7.38 5.59 -0.92
CA SER A 52 8.03 4.93 -2.07
C SER A 52 7.95 3.41 -2.02
N THR A 53 7.64 2.76 -3.14
CA THR A 53 7.43 1.31 -3.27
C THR A 53 8.64 0.51 -2.80
N ALA A 54 9.84 0.83 -3.29
CA ALA A 54 11.07 0.12 -2.92
C ALA A 54 11.40 0.22 -1.41
N GLY A 55 10.96 1.30 -0.74
CA GLY A 55 11.07 1.45 0.71
C GLY A 55 10.14 0.50 1.47
N THR A 56 8.91 0.32 0.97
CA THR A 56 7.92 -0.64 1.47
C THR A 56 8.41 -2.09 1.30
N ILE A 57 8.97 -2.45 0.14
CA ILE A 57 9.53 -3.80 -0.12
C ILE A 57 10.63 -4.13 0.90
N ALA A 58 11.68 -3.30 0.98
CA ALA A 58 12.82 -3.57 1.87
C ALA A 58 12.43 -3.61 3.36
N ALA A 59 11.50 -2.73 3.79
CA ALA A 59 10.98 -2.77 5.15
C ALA A 59 10.15 -4.04 5.42
N SER A 60 9.38 -4.51 4.44
CA SER A 60 8.55 -5.70 4.56
C SER A 60 9.41 -6.95 4.61
N GLU A 61 10.47 -7.03 3.80
CA GLU A 61 11.46 -8.09 3.84
C GLU A 61 12.14 -8.16 5.22
N GLU A 62 12.72 -7.05 5.72
CA GLU A 62 13.42 -7.02 7.02
C GLU A 62 12.52 -7.44 8.17
N ALA A 63 11.28 -6.93 8.21
CA ALA A 63 10.30 -7.30 9.23
C ALA A 63 9.89 -8.78 9.15
N THR A 64 9.73 -9.31 7.93
CA THR A 64 9.30 -10.69 7.69
C THR A 64 10.41 -11.68 8.03
N MET A 65 11.64 -11.40 7.63
CA MET A 65 12.83 -12.16 8.03
C MET A 65 13.06 -12.11 9.55
N THR A 66 12.78 -10.96 10.18
CA THR A 66 12.81 -10.83 11.65
C THR A 66 11.73 -11.69 12.32
N LEU A 67 10.52 -11.78 11.77
CA LEU A 67 9.48 -12.67 12.30
C LEU A 67 9.86 -14.15 12.15
N LEU A 68 10.28 -14.57 10.95
CA LEU A 68 10.71 -15.95 10.67
C LEU A 68 11.82 -16.39 11.63
N ALA A 69 12.85 -15.57 11.81
CA ALA A 69 13.99 -15.86 12.69
C ALA A 69 13.65 -15.87 14.20
N ASN A 70 12.56 -15.20 14.62
CA ASN A 70 12.06 -15.24 15.99
C ASN A 70 11.02 -16.35 16.23
N SER A 71 10.40 -16.86 15.17
CA SER A 71 9.33 -17.85 15.27
C SER A 71 9.86 -19.23 15.67
N SER A 72 9.10 -19.93 16.50
CA SER A 72 9.42 -21.33 16.89
C SER A 72 8.84 -22.37 15.93
N GLU A 73 8.25 -21.93 14.82
CA GLU A 73 7.66 -22.80 13.80
C GLU A 73 8.74 -23.21 12.79
N ASP A 74 8.86 -24.51 12.54
CA ASP A 74 9.68 -25.03 11.45
C ASP A 74 9.01 -24.60 10.13
N PRO A 75 9.67 -23.80 9.26
CA PRO A 75 9.10 -23.39 7.98
C PRO A 75 8.98 -24.62 7.09
N GLY A 76 7.79 -25.24 7.14
CA GLY A 76 7.60 -26.63 6.77
C GLY A 76 8.06 -26.93 5.35
N SER A 77 8.76 -28.06 5.17
CA SER A 77 9.36 -28.49 3.89
C SER A 77 8.32 -28.96 2.84
N GLY A 78 7.22 -28.21 2.67
CA GLY A 78 6.24 -28.34 1.61
C GLY A 78 5.89 -26.95 1.07
N SER A 79 5.40 -26.87 -0.16
CA SER A 79 5.25 -25.61 -0.93
C SER A 79 4.07 -24.72 -0.52
N GLY A 80 3.74 -24.65 0.78
CA GLY A 80 2.74 -23.75 1.36
C GLY A 80 3.38 -22.78 2.35
N GLY A 81 2.72 -21.65 2.63
CA GLY A 81 3.26 -20.59 3.46
C GLY A 81 3.40 -20.93 4.94
N VAL A 82 4.15 -20.08 5.67
CA VAL A 82 4.20 -20.12 7.14
C VAL A 82 3.05 -19.27 7.68
N ARG A 83 2.08 -19.89 8.37
CA ARG A 83 0.83 -19.24 8.80
C ARG A 83 0.70 -19.14 10.32
N TYR A 84 0.91 -17.93 10.84
CA TYR A 84 0.77 -17.58 12.25
C TYR A 84 -0.68 -17.29 12.64
N SER A 85 -1.13 -17.87 13.75
CA SER A 85 -2.32 -17.43 14.50
C SER A 85 -1.92 -16.31 15.46
N LEU A 86 -2.24 -15.06 15.15
CA LEU A 86 -1.70 -13.88 15.84
C LEU A 86 -2.12 -13.83 17.32
N GLY A 87 -3.35 -14.27 17.63
CA GLY A 87 -3.84 -14.43 19.00
C GLY A 87 -3.24 -15.61 19.77
N SER A 88 -2.33 -16.39 19.17
CA SER A 88 -1.65 -17.54 19.79
C SER A 88 -0.13 -17.36 19.92
N LEU A 89 0.44 -16.28 19.37
CA LEU A 89 1.87 -15.99 19.40
C LEU A 89 2.36 -15.57 20.80
N LYS A 90 3.65 -15.78 21.08
CA LYS A 90 4.32 -15.15 22.25
C LYS A 90 4.42 -13.65 21.99
N VAL A 91 4.49 -12.84 23.05
CA VAL A 91 4.57 -11.36 22.95
C VAL A 91 5.69 -10.86 22.01
N SER A 92 6.83 -11.56 21.95
CA SER A 92 7.94 -11.24 21.03
C SER A 92 7.62 -11.57 19.56
N GLU A 93 6.95 -12.69 19.31
CA GLU A 93 6.52 -13.11 17.97
C GLU A 93 5.37 -12.23 17.47
N GLN A 94 4.41 -11.89 18.35
CA GLN A 94 3.34 -10.95 18.07
C GLN A 94 3.86 -9.53 17.76
N ALA A 95 4.90 -9.08 18.47
CA ALA A 95 5.56 -7.80 18.18
C ALA A 95 6.24 -7.79 16.81
N ALA A 96 6.85 -8.90 16.38
CA ALA A 96 7.44 -9.04 15.06
C ALA A 96 6.36 -9.12 13.95
N ALA A 97 5.27 -9.86 14.16
CA ALA A 97 4.15 -9.91 13.22
C ALA A 97 3.46 -8.54 13.06
N ASN A 98 3.30 -7.80 14.15
CA ASN A 98 2.83 -6.41 14.10
C ASN A 98 3.84 -5.47 13.40
N ALA A 99 5.14 -5.80 13.37
CA ALA A 99 6.13 -5.05 12.59
C ALA A 99 6.03 -5.33 11.09
N VAL A 100 5.68 -6.56 10.68
CA VAL A 100 5.38 -6.93 9.28
C VAL A 100 4.18 -6.13 8.77
N LEU A 101 3.06 -6.14 9.50
CA LEU A 101 1.87 -5.36 9.12
C LEU A 101 2.17 -3.85 9.03
N LYS A 102 3.02 -3.31 9.92
CA LYS A 102 3.52 -1.92 9.89
C LYS A 102 4.64 -1.65 8.88
N ALA A 103 5.05 -2.64 8.09
CA ALA A 103 6.05 -2.47 7.04
C ALA A 103 5.38 -2.44 5.66
N VAL A 104 4.30 -3.21 5.50
CA VAL A 104 3.53 -3.29 4.24
C VAL A 104 2.33 -2.34 4.19
N LEU A 105 1.70 -2.01 5.33
CA LEU A 105 0.60 -1.05 5.40
C LEU A 105 1.05 0.35 5.80
N ASN A 106 0.37 1.38 5.28
CA ASN A 106 0.45 2.74 5.81
C ASN A 106 -0.29 2.87 7.16
N ASP A 107 -0.07 4.00 7.86
CA ASP A 107 -0.59 4.22 9.22
C ASP A 107 -2.13 4.15 9.33
N THR A 108 -2.88 4.51 8.28
CA THR A 108 -4.35 4.44 8.25
C THR A 108 -4.81 3.00 8.10
N SER A 109 -4.36 2.32 7.04
CA SER A 109 -4.79 0.93 6.79
C SER A 109 -4.25 -0.05 7.84
N TYR A 110 -3.13 0.27 8.49
CA TYR A 110 -2.69 -0.48 9.66
C TYR A 110 -3.70 -0.42 10.83
N GLN A 111 -4.47 0.66 11.01
CA GLN A 111 -5.58 0.66 11.99
C GLN A 111 -6.73 -0.24 11.53
N GLU A 112 -7.04 -0.24 10.24
CA GLU A 112 -8.15 -0.98 9.64
C GLU A 112 -7.91 -2.51 9.66
N PHE A 113 -6.64 -2.94 9.68
CA PHE A 113 -6.21 -4.33 9.84
C PHE A 113 -5.64 -4.68 11.23
N ALA A 114 -5.75 -3.79 12.23
CA ALA A 114 -5.10 -3.95 13.54
C ALA A 114 -5.57 -5.18 14.34
N ASP A 115 -6.82 -5.60 14.15
CA ASP A 115 -7.43 -6.75 14.81
C ASP A 115 -7.26 -8.09 14.04
N SER A 116 -6.37 -8.11 13.02
CA SER A 116 -6.06 -9.30 12.22
C SER A 116 -5.81 -10.54 13.10
N SER A 117 -6.54 -11.62 12.79
CA SER A 117 -6.44 -12.91 13.48
C SER A 117 -5.25 -13.77 13.02
N TYR A 118 -4.81 -13.60 11.76
CA TYR A 118 -3.73 -14.38 11.17
C TYR A 118 -2.77 -13.53 10.33
N LEU A 119 -1.57 -14.07 10.11
CA LEU A 119 -0.56 -13.60 9.17
C LEU A 119 0.08 -14.83 8.52
N GLU A 120 0.14 -14.87 7.19
CA GLU A 120 0.76 -15.93 6.40
C GLU A 120 1.84 -15.35 5.48
N ILE A 121 2.99 -16.01 5.39
CA ILE A 121 4.09 -15.64 4.49
C ILE A 121 4.23 -16.73 3.42
N SER A 122 4.15 -16.36 2.16
CA SER A 122 4.38 -17.25 1.01
C SER A 122 5.69 -16.91 0.28
N GLY A 123 6.31 -17.90 -0.37
CA GLY A 123 7.59 -17.71 -1.06
C GLY A 123 8.78 -17.59 -0.12
N THR A 124 9.77 -16.77 -0.48
CA THR A 124 10.93 -16.45 0.37
C THR A 124 11.19 -14.94 0.28
N PRO A 125 11.13 -14.20 1.40
CA PRO A 125 11.36 -12.75 1.39
C PRO A 125 12.69 -12.39 0.73
N SER A 126 12.62 -11.45 -0.21
CA SER A 126 13.73 -10.99 -1.04
C SER A 126 13.38 -9.65 -1.71
N ASP A 127 14.39 -8.93 -2.19
CA ASP A 127 14.24 -7.72 -3.01
C ASP A 127 14.15 -8.02 -4.53
N ASP A 128 14.62 -9.19 -4.97
CA ASP A 128 14.70 -9.62 -6.37
C ASP A 128 13.81 -10.83 -6.75
N GLY A 129 13.03 -11.38 -5.81
CA GLY A 129 12.21 -12.59 -6.01
C GLY A 129 10.72 -12.40 -5.70
N THR A 130 9.89 -13.32 -6.21
CA THR A 130 8.44 -13.31 -5.94
C THR A 130 8.12 -13.95 -4.57
N TRP A 131 7.45 -13.19 -3.71
CA TRP A 131 6.97 -13.65 -2.39
C TRP A 131 5.72 -12.87 -1.98
N GLY A 132 5.02 -13.30 -0.93
CA GLY A 132 3.77 -12.65 -0.54
C GLY A 132 3.43 -12.75 0.94
N ILE A 133 2.44 -11.96 1.34
CA ILE A 133 1.90 -11.93 2.71
C ILE A 133 0.37 -11.93 2.62
N SER A 134 -0.31 -12.78 3.39
CA SER A 134 -1.77 -12.74 3.56
C SER A 134 -2.14 -12.53 5.02
N PHE A 135 -3.09 -11.65 5.31
CA PHE A 135 -3.50 -11.32 6.69
C PHE A 135 -4.99 -11.03 6.78
N GLY A 136 -5.54 -11.09 7.99
CA GLY A 136 -6.93 -10.72 8.27
C GLY A 136 -7.64 -11.54 9.36
N GLY A 137 -8.96 -11.47 9.34
CA GLY A 137 -9.84 -11.89 10.42
C GLY A 137 -11.31 -11.93 9.98
N PRO A 138 -12.29 -11.72 10.90
CA PRO A 138 -13.71 -11.90 10.61
C PRO A 138 -14.34 -10.81 9.74
N SER A 139 -13.73 -9.62 9.66
CA SER A 139 -14.28 -8.42 9.01
C SER A 139 -13.43 -7.92 7.84
N GLU A 140 -12.21 -8.43 7.74
CA GLU A 140 -11.12 -7.87 6.93
C GLU A 140 -10.17 -8.98 6.48
N SER A 141 -9.69 -8.93 5.24
CA SER A 141 -8.55 -9.71 4.77
C SER A 141 -7.89 -9.08 3.55
N ALA A 142 -6.57 -9.16 3.48
CA ALA A 142 -5.83 -8.78 2.28
C ALA A 142 -4.69 -9.78 2.03
N SER A 143 -4.37 -9.96 0.76
CA SER A 143 -3.12 -10.58 0.30
C SER A 143 -2.33 -9.57 -0.50
N VAL A 144 -1.00 -9.61 -0.36
CA VAL A 144 -0.05 -8.82 -1.12
C VAL A 144 0.98 -9.74 -1.76
N GLU A 145 1.31 -9.49 -3.02
CA GLU A 145 2.46 -10.07 -3.71
C GLU A 145 3.51 -8.99 -3.95
N PHE A 146 4.77 -9.36 -3.68
CA PHE A 146 5.98 -8.63 -4.03
C PHE A 146 6.61 -9.34 -5.23
N SER A 147 6.83 -8.63 -6.35
CA SER A 147 7.36 -9.26 -7.57
C SER A 147 8.01 -8.21 -8.48
N ASP A 148 9.21 -8.49 -9.02
CA ASP A 148 9.96 -7.60 -9.94
C ASP A 148 10.08 -6.12 -9.48
N GLY A 149 10.15 -5.88 -8.16
CA GLY A 149 10.21 -4.53 -7.57
C GLY A 149 8.86 -3.80 -7.46
N SER A 150 7.75 -4.49 -7.72
CA SER A 150 6.37 -4.01 -7.57
C SER A 150 5.66 -4.62 -6.35
N ILE A 151 4.51 -4.05 -5.99
CA ILE A 151 3.61 -4.51 -4.92
C ILE A 151 2.18 -4.52 -5.48
N SER A 152 1.50 -5.67 -5.49
CA SER A 152 0.06 -5.77 -5.83
C SER A 152 -0.73 -6.34 -4.64
N PHE A 153 -1.92 -5.79 -4.38
CA PHE A 153 -2.83 -6.25 -3.32
C PHE A 153 -4.05 -6.93 -3.92
N SER A 154 -4.12 -8.26 -3.88
CA SER A 154 -5.28 -9.03 -4.34
C SER A 154 -5.33 -10.42 -3.70
N PRO A 155 -6.48 -10.85 -3.15
CA PRO A 155 -7.70 -10.09 -2.89
C PRO A 155 -7.54 -9.05 -1.76
N VAL A 156 -8.46 -8.09 -1.71
CA VAL A 156 -8.77 -7.28 -0.52
C VAL A 156 -10.27 -7.36 -0.22
N ASP A 157 -10.65 -7.59 1.02
CA ASP A 157 -12.03 -7.58 1.52
C ASP A 157 -12.02 -6.85 2.88
N MET A 158 -12.89 -5.85 3.09
CA MET A 158 -12.90 -5.05 4.32
C MET A 158 -14.31 -4.63 4.71
N THR A 159 -14.58 -4.53 6.02
CA THR A 159 -15.83 -3.99 6.57
C THR A 159 -15.52 -2.74 7.39
N VAL A 160 -15.84 -1.56 6.84
CA VAL A 160 -15.54 -0.26 7.46
C VAL A 160 -16.82 0.47 7.90
N PRO A 161 -16.77 1.49 8.77
CA PRO A 161 -17.93 2.36 9.00
C PRO A 161 -18.33 3.08 7.71
N ALA A 162 -19.63 3.18 7.38
CA ALA A 162 -20.09 3.79 6.13
C ALA A 162 -19.64 5.26 5.96
N THR A 163 -19.37 5.96 7.08
CA THR A 163 -18.79 7.31 7.10
C THR A 163 -17.34 7.40 6.60
N ARG A 164 -16.70 6.28 6.27
CA ARG A 164 -15.33 6.19 5.71
C ARG A 164 -15.27 6.57 4.22
N LEU A 165 -16.41 6.52 3.51
CA LEU A 165 -16.51 6.71 2.06
C LEU A 165 -17.48 7.86 1.65
N PRO A 166 -17.39 9.08 2.24
CA PRO A 166 -18.30 10.18 1.92
C PRO A 166 -18.29 10.59 0.43
N GLN A 167 -17.18 10.33 -0.27
CA GLN A 167 -17.03 10.59 -1.70
C GLN A 167 -17.96 9.74 -2.58
N MET A 168 -18.44 8.57 -2.11
CA MET A 168 -19.40 7.78 -2.87
C MET A 168 -20.74 8.50 -3.01
N GLY A 169 -21.28 9.04 -1.91
CA GLY A 169 -22.53 9.83 -1.94
C GLY A 169 -22.38 11.10 -2.80
N ALA A 170 -21.25 11.81 -2.65
CA ALA A 170 -20.95 12.99 -3.47
C ALA A 170 -20.84 12.65 -4.97
N PHE A 171 -20.28 11.50 -5.33
CA PHE A 171 -20.24 11.03 -6.72
C PHE A 171 -21.66 10.79 -7.27
N TYR A 172 -22.53 10.10 -6.54
CA TYR A 172 -23.93 9.89 -6.93
C TYR A 172 -24.71 11.19 -7.16
N GLU A 173 -24.48 12.22 -6.34
CA GLU A 173 -25.07 13.57 -6.53
C GLU A 173 -24.65 14.26 -7.84
N THR A 174 -23.61 13.78 -8.52
CA THR A 174 -23.15 14.33 -9.81
C THR A 174 -23.62 13.57 -11.05
N LEU A 175 -24.30 12.43 -10.88
CA LEU A 175 -24.81 11.65 -12.01
C LEU A 175 -26.12 12.24 -12.56
N THR A 176 -26.30 12.16 -13.87
CA THR A 176 -27.58 12.49 -14.54
C THR A 176 -28.61 11.37 -14.36
N GLU A 177 -29.91 11.68 -14.54
CA GLU A 177 -30.98 10.66 -14.55
C GLU A 177 -30.73 9.54 -15.58
N GLU A 178 -30.10 9.87 -16.72
CA GLU A 178 -29.71 8.92 -17.77
C GLU A 178 -28.54 8.02 -17.31
N GLN A 179 -27.50 8.60 -16.70
CA GLN A 179 -26.37 7.84 -16.13
C GLN A 179 -26.83 6.92 -14.99
N LEU A 180 -27.68 7.41 -14.06
CA LEU A 180 -28.27 6.61 -12.98
C LEU A 180 -29.08 5.42 -13.52
N GLY A 181 -29.86 5.63 -14.59
CA GLY A 181 -30.65 4.60 -15.25
C GLY A 181 -29.83 3.53 -16.00
N MET A 182 -28.52 3.73 -16.18
CA MET A 182 -27.61 2.76 -16.81
C MET A 182 -26.84 1.89 -15.82
N LEU A 183 -26.79 2.26 -14.53
CA LEU A 183 -25.98 1.58 -13.50
C LEU A 183 -26.36 0.09 -13.31
N GLU A 184 -27.63 -0.27 -13.45
CA GLU A 184 -28.09 -1.67 -13.37
C GLU A 184 -27.59 -2.54 -14.54
N THR A 185 -27.12 -1.91 -15.63
CA THR A 185 -26.72 -2.56 -16.89
C THR A 185 -25.26 -2.33 -17.30
N GLY A 186 -24.49 -1.58 -16.49
CA GLY A 186 -23.13 -1.16 -16.82
C GLY A 186 -23.10 0.16 -17.58
N LEU A 187 -22.83 1.25 -16.86
CA LEU A 187 -22.53 2.57 -17.42
C LEU A 187 -21.04 2.60 -17.85
N PRO A 188 -20.70 2.76 -19.14
CA PRO A 188 -19.30 2.82 -19.56
C PRO A 188 -18.64 4.09 -19.01
N VAL A 189 -17.50 3.96 -18.32
CA VAL A 189 -16.84 5.09 -17.63
C VAL A 189 -16.37 6.17 -18.60
N SER A 190 -16.14 5.81 -19.86
CA SER A 190 -15.90 6.74 -20.98
C SER A 190 -17.05 7.70 -21.29
N THR A 191 -18.25 7.50 -20.72
CA THR A 191 -19.42 8.40 -20.84
C THR A 191 -19.54 9.41 -19.69
N LEU A 192 -18.74 9.23 -18.63
CA LEU A 192 -18.61 10.18 -17.54
C LEU A 192 -17.73 11.37 -17.95
N ASP A 193 -17.96 12.54 -17.36
CA ASP A 193 -17.03 13.67 -17.51
C ASP A 193 -15.75 13.46 -16.68
N SER A 194 -14.71 14.25 -16.95
CA SER A 194 -13.43 14.09 -16.27
C SER A 194 -13.51 14.30 -14.75
N SER A 195 -14.40 15.16 -14.24
CA SER A 195 -14.60 15.34 -12.80
C SER A 195 -15.26 14.11 -12.17
N GLN A 196 -16.26 13.55 -12.84
CA GLN A 196 -16.89 12.28 -12.45
C GLN A 196 -15.86 11.13 -12.45
N GLN A 197 -14.95 11.08 -13.43
CA GLN A 197 -13.85 10.10 -13.50
C GLN A 197 -12.82 10.28 -12.37
N GLU A 198 -12.39 11.51 -12.05
CA GLU A 198 -11.50 11.75 -10.91
C GLU A 198 -12.15 11.28 -9.59
N MET A 199 -13.45 11.57 -9.37
CA MET A 199 -14.14 11.16 -8.13
C MET A 199 -14.24 9.64 -7.96
N LEU A 200 -14.33 8.87 -9.06
CA LEU A 200 -14.23 7.40 -9.00
C LEU A 200 -12.81 6.92 -8.66
N LEU A 201 -11.79 7.53 -9.27
CA LEU A 201 -10.39 7.18 -8.97
C LEU A 201 -10.02 7.56 -7.52
N ASP A 202 -10.51 8.69 -7.01
CA ASP A 202 -10.39 9.07 -5.60
C ASP A 202 -11.13 8.07 -4.69
N LEU A 203 -12.33 7.62 -5.05
CA LEU A 203 -13.07 6.59 -4.28
C LEU A 203 -12.27 5.28 -4.19
N VAL A 204 -11.75 4.78 -5.32
CA VAL A 204 -10.90 3.59 -5.35
C VAL A 204 -9.62 3.83 -4.54
N SER A 205 -8.91 4.94 -4.77
CA SER A 205 -7.64 5.26 -4.09
C SER A 205 -7.80 5.37 -2.57
N ASN A 206 -8.91 5.93 -2.07
CA ASN A 206 -9.19 6.02 -0.64
C ASN A 206 -9.60 4.67 -0.01
N SER A 207 -9.86 3.64 -0.84
CA SER A 207 -10.35 2.32 -0.42
C SER A 207 -9.29 1.22 -0.57
N ILE A 208 -8.40 1.30 -1.56
CA ILE A 208 -7.37 0.29 -1.86
C ILE A 208 -5.93 0.80 -1.69
N GLY A 209 -5.74 2.08 -1.31
CA GLY A 209 -4.42 2.65 -0.99
C GLY A 209 -3.90 2.12 0.35
N LEU A 210 -3.50 0.85 0.37
CA LEU A 210 -3.12 0.12 1.59
C LEU A 210 -1.64 0.30 1.98
N ALA A 211 -0.75 0.40 0.99
CA ALA A 211 0.69 0.63 1.18
C ALA A 211 1.05 2.12 1.03
N ASP A 212 2.24 2.40 0.50
CA ASP A 212 2.78 3.74 0.27
C ASP A 212 2.11 4.49 -0.90
N THR A 213 2.47 5.77 -1.03
CA THR A 213 1.92 6.69 -2.02
C THR A 213 2.36 6.39 -3.46
N GLU A 214 3.59 5.93 -3.70
CA GLU A 214 4.09 5.57 -5.04
C GLU A 214 3.39 4.31 -5.57
N THR A 215 3.26 3.28 -4.72
CA THR A 215 2.49 2.06 -5.01
C THR A 215 1.03 2.39 -5.33
N THR A 216 0.38 3.19 -4.49
CA THR A 216 -1.03 3.60 -4.69
C THR A 216 -1.20 4.42 -5.97
N ALA A 217 -0.31 5.40 -6.23
CA ALA A 217 -0.36 6.22 -7.44
C ALA A 217 -0.11 5.42 -8.72
N THR A 218 0.71 4.37 -8.66
CA THR A 218 0.97 3.47 -9.78
C THR A 218 -0.28 2.70 -10.16
N ALA A 219 -0.92 2.00 -9.22
CA ALA A 219 -2.16 1.26 -9.47
C ALA A 219 -3.28 2.17 -10.00
N ILE A 220 -3.47 3.36 -9.40
CA ILE A 220 -4.45 4.34 -9.87
C ILE A 220 -4.11 4.88 -11.27
N SER A 221 -2.83 4.96 -11.65
CA SER A 221 -2.43 5.34 -13.01
C SER A 221 -2.73 4.26 -14.05
N GLU A 222 -2.69 2.98 -13.70
CA GLU A 222 -3.06 1.89 -14.61
C GLU A 222 -4.57 1.84 -14.83
N ILE A 223 -5.35 1.89 -13.74
CA ILE A 223 -6.83 1.97 -13.80
C ILE A 223 -7.26 3.18 -14.64
N ARG A 224 -6.63 4.35 -14.41
CA ARG A 224 -6.83 5.58 -15.19
C ARG A 224 -6.55 5.39 -16.68
N ALA A 225 -5.54 4.61 -17.05
CA ALA A 225 -5.17 4.35 -18.44
C ALA A 225 -6.22 3.49 -19.18
N THR A 226 -6.98 2.65 -18.47
CA THR A 226 -7.97 1.74 -19.05
C THR A 226 -9.43 2.13 -18.86
N LEU A 227 -9.75 3.34 -18.35
CA LEU A 227 -11.14 3.79 -18.15
C LEU A 227 -12.02 3.80 -19.40
N SER A 228 -11.44 3.73 -20.61
CA SER A 228 -12.19 3.52 -21.86
C SER A 228 -12.82 2.13 -21.99
N GLU A 229 -12.35 1.16 -21.21
CA GLU A 229 -12.76 -0.25 -21.20
C GLU A 229 -13.32 -0.67 -19.82
N THR A 230 -13.51 0.29 -18.92
CA THR A 230 -14.07 0.10 -17.58
C THR A 230 -15.56 0.47 -17.56
N TYR A 231 -16.35 -0.35 -16.85
CA TYR A 231 -17.78 -0.18 -16.65
C TYR A 231 -18.08 0.06 -15.17
N LEU A 232 -19.05 0.93 -14.92
CA LEU A 232 -19.57 1.27 -13.61
C LEU A 232 -20.96 0.66 -13.44
N PHE A 233 -21.16 -0.07 -12.35
CA PHE A 233 -22.42 -0.71 -11.98
C PHE A 233 -22.87 -0.20 -10.61
N GLY A 234 -24.15 -0.34 -10.28
CA GLY A 234 -24.64 0.00 -8.95
C GLY A 234 -26.14 0.13 -8.86
N THR A 235 -26.63 0.47 -7.66
CA THR A 235 -28.04 0.76 -7.41
C THR A 235 -28.34 2.25 -7.55
N PRO A 236 -29.51 2.66 -8.09
CA PRO A 236 -29.94 4.06 -8.15
C PRO A 236 -30.16 4.74 -6.78
N ASP A 237 -30.20 3.97 -5.68
CA ASP A 237 -30.30 4.48 -4.31
C ASP A 237 -28.93 4.78 -3.63
N GLY A 238 -27.82 4.47 -4.31
CA GLY A 238 -26.47 4.69 -3.80
C GLY A 238 -26.00 3.70 -2.73
N LEU A 239 -26.70 2.58 -2.52
CA LEU A 239 -26.28 1.54 -1.56
C LEU A 239 -25.15 0.65 -2.08
N THR A 240 -25.08 0.35 -3.37
CA THR A 240 -23.98 -0.45 -3.96
C THR A 240 -23.41 0.24 -5.19
N LEU A 241 -22.09 0.30 -5.27
CA LEU A 241 -21.34 0.78 -6.44
C LEU A 241 -20.21 -0.21 -6.76
N ALA A 242 -20.09 -0.64 -8.02
CA ALA A 242 -19.00 -1.49 -8.49
C ALA A 242 -18.35 -0.93 -9.74
N LEU A 243 -17.04 -1.17 -9.89
CA LEU A 243 -16.20 -0.69 -10.99
C LEU A 243 -15.38 -1.88 -11.52
N SER A 244 -15.62 -2.27 -12.77
CA SER A 244 -15.02 -3.46 -13.37
C SER A 244 -14.42 -3.15 -14.74
N GLY A 245 -13.18 -3.59 -14.99
CA GLY A 245 -12.40 -3.30 -16.19
C GLY A 245 -11.08 -4.09 -16.24
N PRO A 246 -10.10 -3.67 -17.05
CA PRO A 246 -8.85 -4.43 -17.23
C PRO A 246 -7.87 -4.41 -16.04
N HIS A 247 -7.84 -3.33 -15.24
CA HIS A 247 -6.96 -3.18 -14.04
C HIS A 247 -7.73 -2.92 -12.73
N VAL A 248 -9.07 -3.02 -12.76
CA VAL A 248 -9.91 -2.88 -11.55
C VAL A 248 -11.07 -3.87 -11.57
N ASP A 249 -11.25 -4.55 -10.45
CA ASP A 249 -12.52 -5.13 -10.03
C ASP A 249 -12.74 -4.72 -8.58
N PHE A 250 -13.74 -3.88 -8.34
CA PHE A 250 -13.94 -3.14 -7.10
C PHE A 250 -15.43 -3.01 -6.78
N GLU A 251 -15.83 -3.27 -5.54
CA GLU A 251 -17.21 -3.08 -5.05
C GLU A 251 -17.19 -2.36 -3.69
N VAL A 252 -18.14 -1.44 -3.53
CA VAL A 252 -18.58 -0.91 -2.23
C VAL A 252 -20.06 -1.23 -2.07
N SER A 253 -20.45 -1.83 -0.93
CA SER A 253 -21.86 -2.09 -0.60
C SER A 253 -22.18 -1.68 0.84
N HIS A 254 -23.11 -0.76 1.00
CA HIS A 254 -23.59 -0.22 2.28
C HIS A 254 -24.60 -1.15 2.95
N GLN A 255 -24.33 -1.46 4.22
CA GLN A 255 -25.12 -2.34 5.07
C GLN A 255 -25.37 -1.60 6.40
N GLY A 256 -26.41 -0.76 6.42
CA GLY A 256 -26.76 0.06 7.58
C GLY A 256 -25.66 1.07 7.94
N SER A 257 -24.97 0.86 9.06
CA SER A 257 -23.89 1.75 9.53
C SER A 257 -22.49 1.39 9.01
N THR A 258 -22.36 0.30 8.26
CA THR A 258 -21.08 -0.20 7.71
C THR A 258 -21.11 -0.27 6.19
N ALA A 259 -19.94 -0.24 5.57
CA ALA A 259 -19.72 -0.54 4.16
C ALA A 259 -18.80 -1.76 4.04
N LYS A 260 -19.19 -2.75 3.23
CA LYS A 260 -18.27 -3.76 2.71
C LYS A 260 -17.53 -3.14 1.52
N ILE A 261 -16.21 -3.30 1.49
CA ILE A 261 -15.34 -2.99 0.36
C ILE A 261 -14.75 -4.31 -0.11
N THR A 262 -14.70 -4.55 -1.43
CA THR A 262 -13.87 -5.61 -2.01
C THR A 262 -13.09 -5.10 -3.21
N TYR A 263 -11.87 -5.60 -3.38
CA TYR A 263 -11.03 -5.38 -4.55
C TYR A 263 -10.37 -6.68 -5.00
N ARG A 264 -10.24 -6.86 -6.31
CA ARG A 264 -9.46 -7.91 -6.97
C ARG A 264 -8.62 -7.28 -8.08
N ASP A 265 -7.45 -7.84 -8.31
CA ASP A 265 -6.62 -7.57 -9.49
C ASP A 265 -7.11 -8.44 -10.66
N PRO A 266 -7.74 -7.85 -11.71
CA PRO A 266 -8.30 -8.61 -12.83
C PRO A 266 -7.28 -9.41 -13.64
N SER A 267 -6.00 -9.03 -13.58
CA SER A 267 -4.92 -9.73 -14.31
C SER A 267 -4.71 -11.17 -13.83
N THR A 268 -5.26 -11.51 -12.65
CA THR A 268 -5.17 -12.83 -12.02
C THR A 268 -6.29 -13.81 -12.45
N ASP A 269 -7.30 -13.35 -13.20
CA ASP A 269 -8.43 -14.17 -13.65
C ASP A 269 -8.60 -14.24 -15.20
N SER A 270 -9.72 -14.79 -15.68
CA SER A 270 -10.05 -14.86 -17.11
C SER A 270 -11.50 -14.44 -17.44
N LEU A 271 -12.06 -13.53 -16.65
CA LEU A 271 -13.43 -13.02 -16.76
C LEU A 271 -13.47 -11.74 -17.60
N THR A 272 -14.64 -11.44 -18.20
CA THR A 272 -14.89 -10.11 -18.79
C THR A 272 -15.25 -9.09 -17.71
N ALA A 273 -15.30 -7.81 -18.07
CA ALA A 273 -15.74 -6.76 -17.15
C ALA A 273 -17.21 -6.99 -16.71
N GLU A 274 -18.07 -7.46 -17.63
CA GLU A 274 -19.46 -7.80 -17.33
C GLU A 274 -19.61 -9.10 -16.51
N ASP A 275 -18.75 -10.10 -16.71
CA ASP A 275 -18.82 -11.39 -15.99
C ASP A 275 -18.41 -11.30 -14.50
N ARG A 276 -17.65 -10.27 -14.08
CA ARG A 276 -17.22 -10.13 -12.68
C ARG A 276 -18.33 -9.63 -11.75
N VAL A 277 -19.31 -8.89 -12.25
CA VAL A 277 -20.29 -8.19 -11.42
C VAL A 277 -21.54 -9.04 -11.23
N ASP A 278 -21.74 -9.59 -10.02
CA ASP A 278 -22.95 -10.36 -9.65
C ASP A 278 -24.17 -9.44 -9.45
N THR A 279 -24.72 -8.97 -10.57
CA THR A 279 -25.97 -8.21 -10.62
C THR A 279 -27.18 -8.99 -10.11
N ALA A 280 -27.10 -10.32 -9.91
CA ALA A 280 -28.21 -11.09 -9.34
C ALA A 280 -28.41 -10.85 -7.84
N GLY A 281 -27.37 -10.42 -7.11
CA GLY A 281 -27.50 -9.97 -5.72
C GLY A 281 -28.26 -8.64 -5.58
N VAL A 282 -28.15 -7.76 -6.58
CA VAL A 282 -28.70 -6.39 -6.57
C VAL A 282 -30.23 -6.38 -6.50
N ALA A 283 -30.90 -7.35 -7.15
CA ALA A 283 -32.36 -7.44 -7.19
C ALA A 283 -33.00 -8.05 -5.92
N ALA A 284 -32.22 -8.39 -4.90
CA ALA A 284 -32.64 -9.27 -3.81
C ALA A 284 -32.90 -8.58 -2.45
N ALA A 285 -32.74 -7.26 -2.34
CA ALA A 285 -33.07 -6.50 -1.13
C ALA A 285 -34.54 -6.05 -1.13
N PRO A 286 -35.46 -6.70 -0.39
CA PRO A 286 -36.82 -6.16 -0.23
C PRO A 286 -36.77 -4.87 0.60
N PRO A 287 -37.60 -3.85 0.29
CA PRO A 287 -37.63 -2.62 1.07
C PRO A 287 -38.06 -2.91 2.52
N GLU A 288 -37.22 -2.54 3.48
CA GLU A 288 -37.52 -2.69 4.90
C GLU A 288 -38.67 -1.74 5.29
N ILE A 289 -39.83 -2.30 5.63
CA ILE A 289 -41.03 -1.51 5.96
C ILE A 289 -40.94 -1.04 7.41
N VAL A 290 -40.74 0.27 7.57
CA VAL A 290 -40.77 1.03 8.83
C VAL A 290 -42.20 1.45 9.21
#